data_AF-A0A1Y2NTQ9-F1
#
_entry.id   AF-A0A1Y2NTQ9-F1
#
_cell.length_a   1.000
_cell.length_b   1.000
_cell.length_c   1.000
_cell.angle_alpha   90.00
_cell.angle_beta   90.00
_cell.angle_gamma   90.00
#
_symmetry.space_group_name_H-M   'P 1'
#
loop_
_entity.id
_entity.type
_entity.pdbx_description
1 polymer ?
#
loop_
_entity_poly.entity_id
_entity_poly.type
_entity_poly.pdbx_seq_one_letter_code
_entity_poly.pdbx_strand_id
1 'polypeptide(L)'
;MSTDLVQTGGALAIRPDQTQWTEQQATVLRQSGIGDTVTRAELDGFLHLCQRTGLDPFSRQIYLIGRWDKRAGREVYTPQTGIDGYRVVARRAVAKSGGSYGYEDTLWCDPSGRWRDVWLADEPPAAAKVTVLRDGLRFSAVALYREYVQTNRDGKPIGLWAKMPAGQLGKCAEALALRKAFPHDLAGVYTTEEMGQADNPSAEGRHLRRVQPGEADPWATQPARDFLAEAEAAPDADTVRRIWQDAKQAGMPAPTLNGIVEVGRMKAAVEDVTDAAGEAGWQQEPARQAAAEVVDGEVVEDEHTTAVAELRQFAAEHRITDIDADAYTALGAPLDDVSPDAIRALLAQLRASTAA
;
A
#
# COMPACT_ATOMS: atom_id res chain seq x y z
N MET A 1 9.38 -19.95 44.81
CA MET A 1 8.34 -20.98 44.62
C MET A 1 7.08 -20.27 44.18
N SER A 2 6.93 -20.04 42.87
CA SER A 2 5.72 -19.41 42.32
C SER A 2 4.65 -20.49 42.27
N THR A 3 3.63 -20.37 43.11
CA THR A 3 2.42 -21.18 43.01
C THR A 3 1.67 -20.75 41.75
N ASP A 4 1.94 -21.44 40.64
CA ASP A 4 1.05 -21.43 39.48
C ASP A 4 -0.28 -22.03 39.93
N LEU A 5 -1.25 -21.15 40.16
CA LEU A 5 -2.66 -21.52 40.23
C LEU A 5 -3.04 -22.09 38.87
N VAL A 6 -2.97 -23.41 38.73
CA VAL A 6 -3.55 -24.12 37.60
C VAL A 6 -5.05 -23.81 37.62
N GLN A 7 -5.48 -22.84 36.83
CA GLN A 7 -6.90 -22.68 36.51
C GLN A 7 -7.35 -24.00 35.89
N THR A 8 -8.11 -24.78 36.65
CA THR A 8 -8.79 -25.97 36.16
C THR A 8 -9.83 -25.53 35.14
N GLY A 9 -9.41 -25.42 33.88
CA GLY A 9 -10.30 -25.17 32.76
C GLY A 9 -11.38 -26.26 32.70
N GLY A 10 -12.61 -25.88 32.39
CA GLY A 10 -13.71 -26.83 32.17
C GLY A 10 -13.35 -27.83 31.06
N ALA A 11 -14.10 -28.93 30.95
CA ALA A 11 -13.76 -30.06 30.06
C ALA A 11 -13.62 -29.70 28.57
N LEU A 12 -14.12 -28.54 28.14
CA LEU A 12 -13.98 -28.02 26.77
C LEU A 12 -12.77 -27.10 26.58
N ALA A 13 -12.10 -26.65 27.64
CA ALA A 13 -10.99 -25.71 27.55
C ALA A 13 -9.85 -26.25 26.67
N ILE A 14 -9.43 -25.44 25.69
CA ILE A 14 -8.30 -25.76 24.82
C ILE A 14 -7.01 -25.55 25.61
N ARG A 15 -6.18 -26.59 25.67
CA ARG A 15 -4.89 -26.52 26.37
C ARG A 15 -3.75 -26.17 25.40
N PRO A 16 -2.71 -25.43 25.84
CA PRO A 16 -1.57 -25.08 24.98
C PRO A 16 -0.78 -26.29 24.45
N ASP A 17 -0.74 -27.38 25.21
CA ASP A 17 -0.03 -28.63 24.89
C ASP A 17 -0.89 -29.63 24.10
N GLN A 18 -2.17 -29.31 23.87
CA GLN A 18 -3.11 -30.19 23.20
C GLN A 18 -2.75 -30.34 21.71
N THR A 19 -2.56 -31.56 21.23
CA THR A 19 -2.24 -31.81 19.82
C THR A 19 -3.44 -32.21 18.96
N GLN A 20 -4.56 -32.57 19.60
CA GLN A 20 -5.78 -33.05 18.95
C GLN A 20 -7.02 -32.65 19.76
N TRP A 21 -8.17 -32.48 19.10
CA TRP A 21 -9.46 -32.29 19.77
C TRP A 21 -9.82 -33.49 20.65
N THR A 22 -10.29 -33.24 21.87
CA THR A 22 -10.88 -34.32 22.69
C THR A 22 -12.22 -34.76 22.12
N GLU A 23 -12.69 -35.97 22.47
CA GLU A 23 -14.00 -36.46 22.00
C GLU A 23 -15.12 -35.48 22.37
N GLN A 24 -15.13 -34.97 23.60
CA GLN A 24 -16.13 -34.02 24.06
C GLN A 24 -16.08 -32.69 23.27
N GLN A 25 -14.88 -32.16 23.01
CA GLN A 25 -14.71 -30.98 22.18
C GLN A 25 -15.21 -31.23 20.75
N ALA A 26 -14.84 -32.36 20.15
CA ALA A 26 -15.26 -32.72 18.80
C ALA A 26 -16.78 -32.86 18.68
N THR A 27 -17.45 -33.47 19.66
CA THR A 27 -18.91 -33.57 19.71
C THR A 27 -19.57 -32.19 19.71
N VAL A 28 -19.10 -31.27 20.56
CA VAL A 28 -19.66 -29.92 20.65
C VAL A 28 -19.39 -29.13 19.37
N LEU A 29 -18.19 -29.27 18.79
CA LEU A 29 -17.83 -28.63 17.53
C LEU A 29 -18.72 -29.09 16.36
N ARG A 30 -19.05 -30.38 16.25
CA ARG A 30 -20.01 -30.87 15.24
C ARG A 30 -21.40 -30.29 15.46
N GLN A 31 -21.88 -30.27 16.70
CA GLN A 31 -23.17 -29.64 17.03
C GLN A 31 -23.20 -28.14 16.73
N SER A 32 -22.04 -27.47 16.71
CA SER A 32 -21.92 -26.05 16.38
C SER A 32 -22.02 -25.74 14.87
N GLY A 33 -22.15 -26.77 14.02
CA GLY A 33 -22.36 -26.63 12.58
C GLY A 33 -21.18 -27.05 11.70
N ILE A 34 -20.17 -27.72 12.27
CA ILE A 34 -19.11 -28.35 11.47
C ILE A 34 -19.66 -29.66 10.90
N GLY A 35 -19.78 -29.75 9.57
CA GLY A 35 -20.29 -30.94 8.91
C GLY A 35 -19.32 -32.11 8.93
N ASP A 36 -19.84 -33.31 8.64
CA ASP A 36 -19.09 -34.56 8.70
C ASP A 36 -18.00 -34.68 7.61
N THR A 37 -18.00 -33.78 6.63
CA THR A 37 -17.02 -33.73 5.53
C THR A 37 -15.73 -33.00 5.90
N VAL A 38 -15.65 -32.41 7.10
CA VAL A 38 -14.45 -31.72 7.57
C VAL A 38 -13.26 -32.68 7.62
N THR A 39 -12.12 -32.26 7.07
CA THR A 39 -10.91 -33.07 7.09
C THR A 39 -10.15 -32.91 8.40
N ARG A 40 -9.35 -33.92 8.76
CA ARG A 40 -8.46 -33.84 9.92
C ARG A 40 -7.48 -32.67 9.84
N ALA A 41 -6.95 -32.39 8.64
CA ALA A 41 -6.04 -31.26 8.44
C ALA A 41 -6.72 -29.89 8.70
N GLU A 42 -7.99 -29.73 8.29
CA GLU A 42 -8.77 -28.52 8.59
C GLU A 42 -9.04 -28.37 10.09
N LEU A 43 -9.37 -29.48 10.78
CA LEU A 43 -9.56 -29.48 12.24
C LEU A 43 -8.27 -29.20 13.01
N ASP A 44 -7.14 -29.79 12.61
CA ASP A 44 -5.85 -29.59 13.25
C ASP A 44 -5.36 -28.15 13.04
N GLY A 45 -5.53 -27.60 11.83
CA GLY A 45 -5.27 -26.19 11.54
C GLY A 45 -6.15 -25.25 12.37
N PHE A 46 -7.42 -25.60 12.56
CA PHE A 46 -8.34 -24.83 13.41
C PHE A 46 -7.91 -24.85 14.88
N LEU A 47 -7.48 -26.00 15.40
CA LEU A 47 -6.94 -26.12 16.77
C LEU A 47 -5.69 -25.25 16.94
N HIS A 48 -4.74 -25.36 16.01
CA HIS A 48 -3.52 -24.55 16.03
C HIS A 48 -3.85 -23.04 16.05
N LEU A 49 -4.82 -22.61 15.24
CA LEU A 49 -5.25 -21.22 15.22
C LEU A 49 -5.87 -20.78 16.54
N CYS A 50 -6.73 -21.60 17.15
CA CYS A 50 -7.32 -21.32 18.46
C CYS A 50 -6.24 -21.21 19.54
N GLN A 51 -5.23 -22.08 19.53
CA GLN A 51 -4.12 -22.03 20.47
C GLN A 51 -3.24 -20.78 20.29
N ARG A 52 -2.86 -20.48 19.04
CA ARG A 52 -2.00 -19.32 18.71
C ARG A 52 -2.64 -17.99 19.08
N THR A 53 -3.95 -17.87 18.87
CA THR A 53 -4.71 -16.61 19.08
C THR A 53 -5.38 -16.53 20.45
N GLY A 54 -5.50 -17.68 21.13
CA GLY A 54 -6.31 -17.83 22.34
C GLY A 54 -7.82 -17.66 22.11
N LEU A 55 -8.28 -17.65 20.85
CA LEU A 55 -9.71 -17.56 20.54
C LEU A 55 -10.41 -18.86 20.89
N ASP A 56 -11.58 -18.74 21.52
CA ASP A 56 -12.36 -19.88 21.96
C ASP A 56 -13.57 -20.14 21.05
N PRO A 57 -13.62 -21.29 20.34
CA PRO A 57 -14.77 -21.65 19.53
C PRO A 57 -16.02 -21.95 20.35
N PHE A 58 -15.88 -22.38 21.61
CA PHE A 58 -17.02 -22.72 22.47
C PHE A 58 -17.74 -21.46 23.01
N SER A 59 -17.00 -20.38 23.18
CA SER A 59 -17.53 -19.04 23.47
C SER A 59 -17.93 -18.26 22.21
N ARG A 60 -17.97 -18.90 21.02
CA ARG A 60 -18.37 -18.29 19.75
C ARG A 60 -17.50 -17.10 19.31
N GLN A 61 -16.22 -17.11 19.69
CA GLN A 61 -15.27 -16.08 19.26
C GLN A 61 -14.71 -16.36 17.85
N ILE A 62 -14.64 -17.64 17.48
CA ILE A 62 -14.18 -18.12 16.19
C ILE A 62 -14.99 -19.35 15.76
N TYR A 63 -15.21 -19.51 14.47
CA TYR A 63 -16.00 -20.59 13.87
C TYR A 63 -15.18 -21.28 12.80
N LEU A 64 -15.49 -22.54 12.52
CA LEU A 64 -14.99 -23.24 11.33
C LEU A 64 -16.16 -23.44 10.38
N ILE A 65 -16.17 -22.69 9.28
CA ILE A 65 -17.33 -22.64 8.37
C ILE A 65 -17.00 -23.37 7.07
N GLY A 66 -17.81 -24.38 6.76
CA GLY A 66 -17.78 -25.10 5.49
C GLY A 66 -18.48 -24.31 4.39
N ARG A 67 -17.82 -24.14 3.25
CA ARG A 67 -18.43 -23.59 2.03
C ARG A 67 -18.14 -24.52 0.86
N TRP A 68 -19.13 -24.70 -0.02
CA TRP A 68 -18.96 -25.54 -1.20
C TRP A 68 -17.93 -24.92 -2.15
N ASP A 69 -16.83 -25.61 -2.39
CA ASP A 69 -15.82 -25.24 -3.36
C ASP A 69 -15.98 -26.07 -4.63
N LYS A 70 -16.29 -25.40 -5.75
CA LYS A 70 -16.50 -26.06 -7.04
C LYS A 70 -15.23 -26.70 -7.61
N ARG A 71 -14.05 -26.16 -7.29
CA ARG A 71 -12.76 -26.67 -7.78
C ARG A 71 -12.34 -27.91 -7.00
N ALA A 72 -12.53 -27.90 -5.69
CA ALA A 72 -12.25 -29.03 -4.82
C ALA A 72 -13.34 -30.12 -4.89
N GLY A 73 -14.53 -29.79 -5.41
CA GLY A 73 -15.67 -30.72 -5.51
C GLY A 73 -16.20 -31.17 -4.15
N ARG A 74 -15.96 -30.38 -3.10
CA ARG A 74 -16.35 -30.66 -1.71
C ARG A 74 -16.57 -29.37 -0.93
N GLU A 75 -17.12 -29.48 0.27
CA GLU A 75 -17.06 -28.40 1.23
C GLU A 75 -15.61 -28.21 1.73
N VAL A 76 -15.12 -26.98 1.67
CA VAL A 76 -13.84 -26.57 2.24
C VAL A 76 -14.13 -25.76 3.49
N TYR A 77 -13.47 -26.13 4.58
CA TYR A 77 -13.69 -25.54 5.90
C TYR A 77 -12.65 -24.46 6.18
N THR A 78 -13.12 -23.26 6.51
CA THR A 78 -12.25 -22.10 6.75
C THR A 78 -12.55 -21.48 8.11
N PRO A 79 -11.53 -21.17 8.94
CA PRO A 79 -11.74 -20.43 10.18
C PRO A 79 -12.22 -19.01 9.90
N GLN A 80 -13.28 -18.59 10.59
CA GLN A 80 -13.85 -17.24 10.51
C GLN A 80 -14.03 -16.69 11.92
N THR A 81 -13.48 -15.52 12.17
CA THR A 81 -13.48 -14.88 13.49
C THR A 81 -14.69 -13.95 13.60
N GLY A 82 -15.45 -14.08 14.70
CA GLY A 82 -16.51 -13.13 14.99
C GLY A 82 -15.95 -11.78 15.43
N ILE A 83 -16.76 -10.74 15.36
CA ILE A 83 -16.36 -9.41 15.85
C ILE A 83 -15.95 -9.44 17.33
N ASP A 84 -16.62 -10.27 18.14
CA ASP A 84 -16.26 -10.47 19.55
C ASP A 84 -14.89 -11.13 19.73
N GLY A 85 -14.47 -11.98 18.79
CA GLY A 85 -13.11 -12.50 18.75
C GLY A 85 -12.08 -11.39 18.53
N TYR A 86 -12.33 -10.47 17.60
CA TYR A 86 -11.45 -9.31 17.40
C TYR A 86 -11.38 -8.42 18.64
N ARG A 87 -12.52 -8.18 19.31
CA ARG A 87 -12.57 -7.41 20.56
C ARG A 87 -11.77 -8.07 21.69
N VAL A 88 -11.85 -9.39 21.83
CA VAL A 88 -11.07 -10.16 22.82
C VAL A 88 -9.58 -10.07 22.53
N VAL A 89 -9.16 -10.21 21.26
CA VAL A 89 -7.75 -10.07 20.85
C VAL A 89 -7.25 -8.67 21.16
N ALA A 90 -7.98 -7.63 20.77
CA ALA A 90 -7.64 -6.24 21.06
C ALA A 90 -7.49 -5.99 22.57
N ARG A 91 -8.45 -6.47 23.37
CA ARG A 91 -8.40 -6.34 24.84
C ARG A 91 -7.17 -7.02 25.45
N ARG A 92 -6.81 -8.20 24.97
CA ARG A 92 -5.63 -8.95 25.43
C ARG A 92 -4.33 -8.28 25.01
N ALA A 93 -4.26 -7.77 23.77
CA ALA A 93 -3.10 -7.04 23.27
C ALA A 93 -2.82 -5.81 24.14
N VAL A 94 -3.85 -5.02 24.44
CA VAL A 94 -3.76 -3.87 25.35
C VAL A 94 -3.37 -4.26 26.76
N ALA A 95 -3.96 -5.33 27.32
CA ALA A 95 -3.59 -5.81 28.65
C ALA A 95 -2.12 -6.25 28.73
N LYS A 96 -1.58 -6.82 27.65
CA LYS A 96 -0.18 -7.24 27.56
C LYS A 96 0.79 -6.06 27.43
N SER A 97 0.42 -5.03 26.67
CA SER A 97 1.27 -3.84 26.49
C SER A 97 1.14 -2.81 27.60
N GLY A 98 0.14 -2.94 28.49
CA GLY A 98 -0.19 -1.93 29.50
C GLY A 98 -0.81 -0.64 28.92
N GLY A 99 -1.34 -0.72 27.69
CA GLY A 99 -1.89 0.43 26.98
C GLY A 99 -3.36 0.70 27.31
N SER A 100 -4.02 1.46 26.42
CA SER A 100 -5.47 1.67 26.45
C SER A 100 -6.07 1.57 25.05
N TYR A 101 -7.34 1.14 24.98
CA TYR A 101 -8.12 1.30 23.77
C TYR A 101 -9.60 1.56 24.08
N GLY A 102 -10.28 2.18 23.13
CA GLY A 102 -11.70 2.49 23.18
C GLY A 102 -12.24 2.76 21.78
N TYR A 103 -13.44 3.33 21.73
CA TYR A 103 -14.13 3.66 20.49
C TYR A 103 -14.67 5.08 20.55
N GLU A 104 -14.75 5.72 19.39
CA GLU A 104 -15.70 6.81 19.17
C GLU A 104 -17.06 6.24 18.75
N ASP A 105 -18.06 7.11 18.63
CA ASP A 105 -19.37 6.71 18.11
C ASP A 105 -19.27 6.13 16.70
N THR A 106 -20.06 5.08 16.46
CA THR A 106 -20.23 4.55 15.11
C THR A 106 -21.10 5.52 14.31
N LEU A 107 -20.64 5.87 13.11
CA LEU A 107 -21.36 6.77 12.23
C LEU A 107 -21.84 6.04 10.98
N TRP A 108 -23.04 6.36 10.51
CA TRP A 108 -23.62 5.86 9.27
C TRP A 108 -23.85 6.99 8.28
N CYS A 109 -23.57 6.73 7.01
CA CYS A 109 -23.72 7.69 5.93
C CYS A 109 -24.97 7.38 5.12
N ASP A 110 -25.79 8.40 4.87
CA ASP A 110 -26.87 8.31 3.90
C ASP A 110 -26.36 8.45 2.45
N PRO A 111 -27.16 8.09 1.42
CA PRO A 111 -26.76 8.23 0.02
C PRO A 111 -26.42 9.66 -0.41
N SER A 112 -26.81 10.68 0.36
CA SER A 112 -26.46 12.09 0.10
C SER A 112 -25.10 12.48 0.68
N GLY A 113 -24.40 11.58 1.37
CA GLY A 113 -23.10 11.84 1.97
C GLY A 113 -23.17 12.37 3.42
N ARG A 114 -24.35 12.46 4.03
CA ARG A 114 -24.49 12.95 5.41
C ARG A 114 -24.29 11.83 6.41
N TRP A 115 -23.43 12.08 7.39
CA TRP A 115 -23.12 11.16 8.49
C TRP A 115 -24.03 11.39 9.70
N ARG A 116 -24.45 10.30 10.35
CA ARG A 116 -25.33 10.29 11.52
C ARG A 116 -24.82 9.26 12.53
N ASP A 117 -24.98 9.54 13.80
CA ASP A 117 -24.67 8.66 14.94
C ASP A 117 -25.77 7.62 15.23
N VAL A 118 -26.93 7.74 14.58
CA VAL A 118 -28.01 6.77 14.61
C VAL A 118 -28.62 6.58 13.23
N TRP A 119 -28.94 5.32 12.90
CA TRP A 119 -29.60 4.95 11.65
C TRP A 119 -31.02 4.45 11.91
N LEU A 120 -32.02 5.29 11.62
CA LEU A 120 -33.45 5.00 11.84
C LEU A 120 -34.23 4.73 10.55
N ALA A 121 -33.58 4.87 9.39
CA ALA A 121 -34.23 4.62 8.10
C ALA A 121 -34.36 3.11 7.84
N ASP A 122 -35.42 2.72 7.13
CA ASP A 122 -35.65 1.34 6.71
C ASP A 122 -34.64 0.91 5.64
N GLU A 123 -34.22 1.85 4.79
CA GLU A 123 -33.20 1.59 3.79
C GLU A 123 -31.81 1.39 4.43
N PRO A 124 -30.99 0.50 3.87
CA PRO A 124 -29.61 0.34 4.31
C PRO A 124 -28.81 1.66 4.22
N PRO A 125 -27.93 1.94 5.19
CA PRO A 125 -26.98 3.04 5.07
C PRO A 125 -26.02 2.79 3.90
N ALA A 126 -25.57 3.86 3.24
CA ALA A 126 -24.63 3.76 2.14
C ALA A 126 -23.22 3.37 2.63
N ALA A 127 -22.86 3.82 3.84
CA ALA A 127 -21.59 3.49 4.49
C ALA A 127 -21.75 3.45 6.02
N ALA A 128 -20.84 2.76 6.70
CA ALA A 128 -20.61 2.89 8.14
C ALA A 128 -19.15 3.23 8.40
N LYS A 129 -18.88 3.95 9.48
CA LYS A 129 -17.55 4.36 9.93
C LYS A 129 -17.40 4.07 11.42
N VAL A 130 -16.28 3.46 11.78
CA VAL A 130 -15.89 3.23 13.16
C VAL A 130 -14.48 3.76 13.36
N THR A 131 -14.25 4.42 14.50
CA THR A 131 -12.93 4.86 14.94
C THR A 131 -12.55 4.12 16.21
N VAL A 132 -11.45 3.35 16.15
CA VAL A 132 -10.81 2.78 17.33
C VAL A 132 -9.79 3.79 17.85
N LEU A 133 -9.83 4.06 19.15
CA LEU A 133 -8.81 4.83 19.85
C LEU A 133 -7.85 3.84 20.48
N ARG A 134 -6.54 3.98 20.26
CA ARG A 134 -5.52 3.16 20.91
C ARG A 134 -4.33 4.03 21.26
N ASP A 135 -3.96 4.06 22.54
CA ASP A 135 -2.79 4.80 23.05
C ASP A 135 -2.74 6.26 22.58
N GLY A 136 -3.90 6.94 22.54
CA GLY A 136 -4.05 8.33 22.11
C GLY A 136 -4.14 8.53 20.58
N LEU A 137 -3.95 7.49 19.78
CA LEU A 137 -4.05 7.52 18.32
C LEU A 137 -5.43 7.07 17.83
N ARG A 138 -5.83 7.60 16.67
CA ARG A 138 -7.13 7.35 16.04
C ARG A 138 -6.97 6.45 14.82
N PHE A 139 -7.69 5.33 14.79
CA PHE A 139 -7.72 4.37 13.69
C PHE A 139 -9.15 4.26 13.14
N SER A 140 -9.46 5.08 12.15
CA SER A 140 -10.79 5.10 11.51
C SER A 140 -10.85 4.20 10.28
N ALA A 141 -11.97 3.51 10.08
CA ALA A 141 -12.26 2.77 8.86
C ALA A 141 -13.71 2.98 8.42
N VAL A 142 -13.93 2.91 7.11
CA VAL A 142 -15.24 3.05 6.46
C VAL A 142 -15.53 1.77 5.69
N ALA A 143 -16.73 1.22 5.86
CA ALA A 143 -17.24 0.11 5.06
C ALA A 143 -18.41 0.61 4.20
N LEU A 144 -18.35 0.35 2.89
CA LEU A 144 -19.42 0.72 1.96
C LEU A 144 -20.40 -0.43 1.78
N TYR A 145 -21.70 -0.16 1.88
CA TYR A 145 -22.72 -1.19 1.82
C TYR A 145 -22.63 -2.03 0.55
N ARG A 146 -22.44 -1.36 -0.60
CA ARG A 146 -22.31 -2.00 -1.92
C ARG A 146 -21.16 -3.00 -2.03
N GLU A 147 -20.11 -2.86 -1.23
CA GLU A 147 -18.92 -3.71 -1.27
C GLU A 147 -19.09 -4.95 -0.40
N TYR A 148 -19.81 -4.81 0.72
CA TYR A 148 -19.89 -5.83 1.77
C TYR A 148 -21.19 -6.61 1.80
N VAL A 149 -22.28 -6.06 1.25
CA VAL A 149 -23.58 -6.74 1.27
C VAL A 149 -23.50 -8.08 0.55
N GLN A 150 -23.91 -9.14 1.25
CA GLN A 150 -24.07 -10.44 0.63
C GLN A 150 -25.47 -10.54 0.03
N THR A 151 -25.53 -10.88 -1.26
CA THR A 151 -26.78 -10.99 -2.01
C THR A 151 -27.00 -12.40 -2.56
N ASN A 152 -28.25 -12.76 -2.78
CA ASN A 152 -28.61 -13.95 -3.55
C ASN A 152 -28.38 -13.71 -5.06
N ARG A 153 -28.75 -14.71 -5.89
CA ARG A 153 -28.67 -14.62 -7.36
C ARG A 153 -29.53 -13.51 -7.96
N ASP A 154 -30.56 -13.05 -7.26
CA ASP A 154 -31.47 -11.99 -7.68
C ASP A 154 -31.00 -10.60 -7.21
N GLY A 155 -29.80 -10.49 -6.62
CA GLY A 155 -29.26 -9.24 -6.08
C GLY A 155 -29.91 -8.79 -4.77
N LYS A 156 -30.74 -9.62 -4.13
CA LYS A 156 -31.39 -9.30 -2.86
C LYS A 156 -30.50 -9.66 -1.68
N PRO A 157 -30.38 -8.79 -0.64
CA PRO A 157 -29.62 -9.12 0.57
C PRO A 157 -30.10 -10.42 1.22
N ILE A 158 -29.17 -11.19 1.80
CA ILE A 158 -29.48 -12.48 2.46
C ILE A 158 -29.10 -12.51 3.94
N GLY A 159 -29.73 -13.41 4.68
CA GLY A 159 -29.39 -13.69 6.07
C GLY A 159 -29.53 -12.46 6.97
N LEU A 160 -28.46 -12.12 7.69
CA LEU A 160 -28.44 -10.96 8.58
C LEU A 160 -28.45 -9.63 7.83
N TRP A 161 -27.99 -9.59 6.57
CA TRP A 161 -28.00 -8.37 5.76
C TRP A 161 -29.42 -7.91 5.40
N ALA A 162 -30.35 -8.85 5.21
CA ALA A 162 -31.76 -8.53 4.97
C ALA A 162 -32.49 -8.04 6.24
N LYS A 163 -32.03 -8.47 7.43
CA LYS A 163 -32.73 -8.19 8.70
C LYS A 163 -32.18 -6.97 9.43
N MET A 164 -30.87 -6.77 9.39
CA MET A 164 -30.17 -5.75 10.19
C MET A 164 -29.00 -5.13 9.41
N PRO A 165 -29.25 -4.50 8.25
CA PRO A 165 -28.19 -4.03 7.35
C PRO A 165 -27.25 -3.01 8.00
N ALA A 166 -27.78 -2.03 8.75
CA ALA A 166 -26.98 -1.01 9.42
C ALA A 166 -26.02 -1.61 10.47
N GLY A 167 -26.51 -2.57 11.26
CA GLY A 167 -25.71 -3.27 12.26
C GLY A 167 -24.63 -4.15 11.63
N GLN A 168 -24.93 -4.83 10.52
CA GLN A 168 -23.93 -5.61 9.79
C GLN A 168 -22.84 -4.72 9.19
N LEU A 169 -23.21 -3.58 8.61
CA LEU A 169 -22.24 -2.65 8.06
C LEU A 169 -21.36 -2.01 9.16
N GLY A 170 -21.94 -1.71 10.32
CA GLY A 170 -21.20 -1.26 11.50
C GLY A 170 -20.13 -2.27 11.94
N LYS A 171 -20.47 -3.58 11.98
CA LYS A 171 -19.50 -4.64 12.28
C LYS A 171 -18.37 -4.74 11.26
N CYS A 172 -18.67 -4.57 9.96
CA CYS A 172 -17.63 -4.50 8.94
C CYS A 172 -16.65 -3.36 9.21
N ALA A 173 -17.18 -2.16 9.47
CA ALA A 173 -16.36 -0.98 9.75
C ALA A 173 -15.52 -1.15 11.03
N GLU A 174 -16.10 -1.76 12.07
CA GLU A 174 -15.40 -2.08 13.32
C GLU A 174 -14.25 -3.07 13.10
N ALA A 175 -14.48 -4.15 12.34
CA ALA A 175 -13.45 -5.13 12.02
C ALA A 175 -12.26 -4.49 11.29
N LEU A 176 -12.54 -3.62 10.32
CA LEU A 176 -11.52 -2.86 9.60
C LEU A 176 -10.75 -1.90 10.51
N ALA A 177 -11.44 -1.18 11.41
CA ALA A 177 -10.80 -0.26 12.35
C ALA A 177 -9.91 -1.00 13.35
N LEU A 178 -10.38 -2.15 13.87
CA LEU A 178 -9.59 -3.02 14.74
C LEU A 178 -8.37 -3.59 14.00
N ARG A 179 -8.50 -3.99 12.73
CA ARG A 179 -7.36 -4.45 11.92
C ARG A 179 -6.29 -3.36 11.74
N LYS A 180 -6.69 -2.09 11.58
CA LYS A 180 -5.76 -0.95 11.55
C LYS A 180 -5.09 -0.71 12.91
N ALA A 181 -5.85 -0.83 14.00
CA ALA A 181 -5.35 -0.57 15.35
C ALA A 181 -4.49 -1.72 15.91
N PHE A 182 -4.74 -2.97 15.50
CA PHE A 182 -4.09 -4.18 16.01
C PHE A 182 -3.58 -5.11 14.87
N PRO A 183 -2.75 -4.60 13.94
CA PRO A 183 -2.41 -5.33 12.71
C PRO A 183 -1.63 -6.62 12.98
N HIS A 184 -0.71 -6.62 13.95
CA HIS A 184 0.06 -7.81 14.32
C HIS A 184 -0.78 -8.83 15.10
N ASP A 185 -1.62 -8.38 16.03
CA ASP A 185 -2.42 -9.26 16.87
C ASP A 185 -3.55 -9.95 16.08
N LEU A 186 -4.09 -9.26 15.07
CA LEU A 186 -5.11 -9.79 14.17
C LEU A 186 -4.53 -10.43 12.89
N ALA A 187 -3.21 -10.57 12.79
CA ALA A 187 -2.58 -11.20 11.64
C ALA A 187 -2.97 -12.69 11.53
N GLY A 188 -3.46 -13.07 10.34
CA GLY A 188 -3.83 -14.44 10.03
C GLY A 188 -5.16 -14.89 10.62
N VAL A 189 -5.98 -13.97 11.14
CA VAL A 189 -7.41 -14.17 11.41
C VAL A 189 -8.22 -13.24 10.52
N TYR A 190 -9.36 -13.72 10.03
CA TYR A 190 -10.23 -12.99 9.12
C TYR A 190 -11.66 -13.06 9.63
N THR A 191 -12.42 -11.98 9.50
CA THR A 191 -13.86 -12.04 9.79
C THR A 191 -14.62 -12.65 8.62
N THR A 192 -15.84 -13.12 8.91
CA THR A 192 -16.77 -13.60 7.90
C THR A 192 -17.01 -12.56 6.79
N GLU A 193 -17.06 -11.29 7.17
CA GLU A 193 -17.32 -10.17 6.27
C GLU A 193 -16.13 -9.87 5.35
N GLU A 194 -14.88 -9.97 5.84
CA GLU A 194 -13.67 -9.82 5.01
C GLU A 194 -13.58 -10.92 3.94
N MET A 195 -13.91 -12.16 4.32
CA MET A 195 -13.96 -13.27 3.37
C MET A 195 -15.13 -13.16 2.40
N GLY A 196 -16.31 -12.75 2.90
CA GLY A 196 -17.49 -12.52 2.07
C GLY A 196 -17.30 -11.41 1.05
N GLN A 197 -16.54 -10.36 1.38
CA GLN A 197 -16.17 -9.29 0.44
C GLN A 197 -15.24 -9.80 -0.66
N ALA A 198 -14.25 -10.64 -0.34
CA ALA A 198 -13.37 -11.24 -1.34
C ALA A 198 -14.15 -12.14 -2.33
N ASP A 199 -15.19 -12.81 -1.84
CA ASP A 199 -16.10 -13.64 -2.63
C ASP A 199 -17.18 -12.83 -3.37
N ASN A 200 -17.34 -11.54 -3.08
CA ASN A 200 -18.36 -10.69 -3.70
C ASN A 200 -17.83 -10.14 -5.04
N PRO A 201 -18.34 -10.60 -6.19
CA PRO A 201 -18.04 -9.92 -7.44
C PRO A 201 -18.76 -8.57 -7.38
N SER A 202 -18.01 -7.51 -7.09
CA SER A 202 -18.46 -6.13 -7.31
C SER A 202 -19.26 -6.07 -8.63
N ALA A 203 -20.39 -5.35 -8.63
CA ALA A 203 -21.23 -5.15 -9.82
C ALA A 203 -20.44 -4.51 -10.99
N GLU A 204 -19.32 -3.85 -10.69
CA GLU A 204 -18.22 -3.69 -11.63
C GLU A 204 -17.32 -4.89 -11.48
N GLY A 205 -17.60 -5.93 -12.27
CA GLY A 205 -16.78 -7.13 -12.23
C GLY A 205 -15.33 -6.71 -12.36
N ARG A 206 -14.47 -7.16 -11.44
CA ARG A 206 -13.05 -7.28 -11.74
C ARG A 206 -12.95 -8.27 -12.89
N HIS A 207 -13.12 -7.76 -14.11
CA HIS A 207 -12.84 -8.46 -15.34
C HIS A 207 -11.34 -8.67 -15.34
N LEU A 208 -10.88 -9.74 -14.69
CA LEU A 208 -9.61 -10.32 -15.03
C LEU A 208 -9.75 -10.73 -16.50
N ARG A 209 -9.22 -9.88 -17.39
CA ARG A 209 -9.12 -10.17 -18.81
C ARG A 209 -8.47 -11.54 -18.94
N ARG A 210 -9.21 -12.51 -19.46
CA ARG A 210 -8.65 -13.82 -19.81
C ARG A 210 -7.73 -13.58 -21.01
N VAL A 211 -6.43 -13.60 -20.77
CA VAL A 211 -5.41 -13.54 -21.83
C VAL A 211 -5.57 -14.79 -22.69
N GLN A 212 -5.80 -14.62 -24.00
CA GLN A 212 -5.84 -15.72 -24.95
C GLN A 212 -4.42 -16.22 -25.23
N PRO A 213 -4.19 -17.53 -25.47
CA PRO A 213 -2.88 -18.02 -25.87
C PRO A 213 -2.41 -17.31 -27.16
N GLY A 214 -1.35 -16.51 -27.06
CA GLY A 214 -0.83 -15.67 -28.16
C GLY A 214 -1.20 -14.19 -28.07
N GLU A 215 -2.01 -13.78 -27.11
CA GLU A 215 -2.23 -12.38 -26.77
C GLU A 215 -1.03 -11.87 -25.97
N ALA A 216 -0.40 -10.77 -26.41
CA ALA A 216 0.75 -10.19 -25.73
C ALA A 216 0.38 -9.79 -24.30
N ASP A 217 1.25 -10.10 -23.34
CA ASP A 217 1.05 -9.75 -21.94
C ASP A 217 0.86 -8.23 -21.82
N PRO A 218 -0.29 -7.73 -21.32
CA PRO A 218 -0.52 -6.31 -21.13
C PRO A 218 0.43 -5.68 -20.09
N TRP A 219 1.16 -6.49 -19.33
CA TRP A 219 2.23 -6.12 -18.42
C TRP A 219 3.63 -6.56 -18.89
N ALA A 220 3.76 -7.13 -20.10
CA ALA A 220 5.07 -7.19 -20.73
C ALA A 220 5.46 -5.76 -21.09
N THR A 221 6.31 -5.17 -20.24
CA THR A 221 7.06 -3.97 -20.61
C THR A 221 7.84 -4.35 -21.87
N GLN A 222 7.40 -3.84 -23.04
CA GLN A 222 8.33 -3.74 -24.15
C GLN A 222 9.56 -3.03 -23.60
N PRO A 223 10.79 -3.50 -23.87
CA PRO A 223 11.97 -2.78 -23.41
C PRO A 223 11.80 -1.33 -23.86
N ALA A 224 11.73 -0.41 -22.89
CA ALA A 224 11.59 1.00 -23.19
C ALA A 224 12.72 1.35 -24.16
N ARG A 225 12.38 1.93 -25.31
CA ARG A 225 13.40 2.37 -26.28
C ARG A 225 14.41 3.23 -25.54
N ASP A 226 15.66 2.82 -25.56
CA ASP A 226 16.74 3.61 -25.00
C ASP A 226 17.13 4.66 -26.03
N PHE A 227 16.37 5.77 -26.02
CA PHE A 227 16.54 6.86 -26.98
C PHE A 227 17.94 7.47 -26.96
N LEU A 228 18.64 7.41 -25.82
CA LEU A 228 20.00 7.93 -25.70
C LEU A 228 21.00 6.99 -26.39
N ALA A 229 20.92 5.68 -26.12
CA ALA A 229 21.76 4.70 -26.80
C ALA A 229 21.49 4.67 -28.33
N GLU A 230 20.25 4.84 -28.75
CA GLU A 230 19.89 4.96 -30.17
C GLU A 230 20.49 6.23 -30.80
N ALA A 231 20.49 7.36 -30.08
CA ALA A 231 21.10 8.60 -30.55
C ALA A 231 22.63 8.47 -30.65
N GLU A 232 23.29 7.83 -29.68
CA GLU A 232 24.74 7.57 -29.72
C GLU A 232 25.12 6.71 -30.93
N ALA A 233 24.33 5.68 -31.22
CA ALA A 233 24.51 4.78 -32.35
C ALA A 233 24.06 5.37 -33.71
N ALA A 234 23.37 6.52 -33.72
CA ALA A 234 22.88 7.13 -34.94
C ALA A 234 24.04 7.57 -35.87
N PRO A 235 23.90 7.41 -37.20
CA PRO A 235 24.98 7.68 -38.14
C PRO A 235 25.26 9.18 -38.32
N ASP A 236 24.25 10.03 -38.20
CA ASP A 236 24.32 11.46 -38.53
C ASP A 236 23.48 12.33 -37.58
N ALA A 237 23.73 13.64 -37.60
CA ALA A 237 23.05 14.58 -36.71
C ALA A 237 21.53 14.70 -36.97
N ASP A 238 21.09 14.53 -38.21
CA ASP A 238 19.68 14.60 -38.58
C ASP A 238 18.87 13.40 -38.06
N THR A 239 19.49 12.23 -37.98
CA THR A 239 18.89 11.04 -37.37
C THR A 239 18.77 11.21 -35.87
N VAL A 240 19.76 11.81 -35.21
CA VAL A 240 19.67 12.17 -33.78
C VAL A 240 18.52 13.15 -33.52
N ARG A 241 18.31 14.15 -34.38
CA ARG A 241 17.18 15.10 -34.24
C ARG A 241 15.82 14.41 -34.29
N ARG A 242 15.65 13.40 -35.16
CA ARG A 242 14.41 12.61 -35.23
C ARG A 242 14.20 11.77 -33.96
N ILE A 243 15.25 11.12 -33.48
CA ILE A 243 15.20 10.34 -32.22
C ILE A 243 14.86 11.25 -31.03
N TRP A 244 15.37 12.48 -31.00
CA TRP A 244 14.99 13.46 -29.98
C TRP A 244 13.51 13.85 -30.04
N GLN A 245 12.96 14.03 -31.24
CA GLN A 245 11.52 14.35 -31.41
C GLN A 245 10.65 13.19 -30.92
N ASP A 246 11.02 11.96 -31.26
CA ASP A 246 10.34 10.75 -30.77
C ASP A 246 10.42 10.65 -29.24
N ALA A 247 11.60 10.88 -28.66
CA ALA A 247 11.82 10.85 -27.21
C ALA A 247 10.99 11.92 -26.49
N LYS A 248 10.88 13.11 -27.08
CA LYS A 248 10.06 14.20 -26.55
C LYS A 248 8.56 13.89 -26.60
N GLN A 249 8.08 13.31 -27.70
CA GLN A 249 6.69 12.85 -27.80
C GLN A 249 6.39 11.70 -26.83
N ALA A 250 7.37 10.84 -26.56
CA ALA A 250 7.28 9.77 -25.57
C ALA A 250 7.36 10.27 -24.11
N GLY A 251 7.53 11.58 -23.88
CA GLY A 251 7.55 12.17 -22.54
C GLY A 251 8.81 11.85 -21.73
N MET A 252 9.94 11.60 -22.40
CA MET A 252 11.20 11.31 -21.70
C MET A 252 11.65 12.48 -20.82
N PRO A 253 12.26 12.21 -19.65
CA PRO A 253 12.66 13.25 -18.72
C PRO A 253 13.77 14.11 -19.30
N ALA A 254 13.84 15.37 -18.86
CA ALA A 254 14.76 16.38 -19.38
C ALA A 254 16.25 15.93 -19.44
N PRO A 255 16.80 15.17 -18.48
CA PRO A 255 18.18 14.68 -18.58
C PRO A 255 18.44 13.81 -19.82
N THR A 256 17.49 12.93 -20.19
CA THR A 256 17.61 12.07 -21.36
C THR A 256 17.52 12.89 -22.66
N LEU A 257 16.61 13.85 -22.72
CA LEU A 257 16.49 14.75 -23.87
C LEU A 257 17.72 15.62 -24.05
N ASN A 258 18.33 16.10 -22.96
CA ASN A 258 19.54 16.89 -22.99
C ASN A 258 20.75 16.07 -23.45
N GLY A 259 20.89 14.83 -22.99
CA GLY A 259 21.93 13.92 -23.46
C GLY A 259 21.85 13.67 -24.97
N ILE A 260 20.64 13.46 -25.52
CA ILE A 260 20.45 13.28 -26.97
C ILE A 260 20.84 14.55 -27.75
N VAL A 261 20.55 15.75 -27.22
CA VAL A 261 20.96 17.03 -27.84
C VAL A 261 22.48 17.16 -27.87
N GLU A 262 23.17 16.75 -26.80
CA GLU A 262 24.63 16.77 -26.74
C GLU A 262 25.25 15.84 -27.78
N VAL A 263 24.73 14.61 -27.90
CA VAL A 263 25.14 13.66 -28.96
C VAL A 263 24.94 14.25 -30.36
N GLY A 264 23.81 14.93 -30.59
CA GLY A 264 23.53 15.60 -31.86
C GLY A 264 24.52 16.73 -32.17
N ARG A 265 24.91 17.53 -31.16
CA ARG A 265 25.93 18.59 -31.31
C ARG A 265 27.30 18.00 -31.63
N MET A 266 27.69 16.91 -30.96
CA MET A 266 28.96 16.24 -31.22
C MET A 266 29.03 15.70 -32.66
N LYS A 267 27.96 15.09 -33.16
CA LYS A 267 27.93 14.55 -34.52
C LYS A 267 27.89 15.64 -35.59
N ALA A 268 27.15 16.73 -35.37
CA ALA A 268 27.16 17.88 -36.28
C ALA A 268 28.53 18.57 -36.34
N ALA A 269 29.24 18.65 -35.20
CA ALA A 269 30.61 19.18 -35.18
C ALA A 269 31.60 18.27 -35.93
N VAL A 270 31.40 16.95 -35.92
CA VAL A 270 32.19 16.01 -36.72
C VAL A 270 31.87 16.14 -38.21
N GLU A 271 30.59 16.30 -38.58
CA GLU A 271 30.15 16.54 -39.96
C GLU A 271 30.73 17.84 -40.52
N ASP A 272 30.64 18.95 -39.78
CA ASP A 272 31.24 20.24 -40.16
C ASP A 272 32.76 20.15 -40.31
N VAL A 273 33.45 19.34 -39.48
CA VAL A 273 34.90 19.11 -39.59
C VAL A 273 35.23 18.21 -40.79
N THR A 274 34.41 17.22 -41.13
CA THR A 274 34.61 16.38 -42.32
C THR A 274 34.31 17.11 -43.62
N ASP A 275 33.32 18.01 -43.63
CA ASP A 275 33.02 18.88 -44.77
C ASP A 275 34.11 19.95 -44.94
N ALA A 276 34.60 20.54 -43.84
CA ALA A 276 35.74 21.46 -43.88
C ALA A 276 37.07 20.77 -44.24
N ALA A 277 37.31 19.51 -43.82
CA ALA A 277 38.47 18.71 -44.22
C ALA A 277 38.38 18.19 -45.67
N GLY A 278 37.17 18.11 -46.24
CA GLY A 278 36.94 17.89 -47.67
C GLY A 278 37.38 19.08 -48.53
N GLU A 279 37.43 20.28 -47.96
CA GLU A 279 37.81 21.52 -48.66
C GLU A 279 39.20 22.09 -48.27
N ALA A 280 39.90 21.55 -47.25
CA ALA A 280 41.21 22.06 -46.84
C ALA A 280 42.25 20.95 -46.61
N GLY A 281 43.28 20.91 -47.47
CA GLY A 281 44.42 20.00 -47.38
C GLY A 281 45.35 20.28 -46.18
N TRP A 282 45.60 19.22 -45.40
CA TRP A 282 46.66 18.94 -44.41
C TRP A 282 47.57 20.08 -43.90
N GLN A 283 47.54 20.35 -42.58
CA GLN A 283 48.75 20.60 -41.77
C GLN A 283 48.51 20.57 -40.24
N GLN A 284 49.57 20.23 -39.50
CA GLN A 284 49.67 19.92 -38.07
C GLN A 284 49.55 21.14 -37.12
N GLU A 285 49.08 20.86 -35.89
CA GLU A 285 49.06 21.67 -34.65
C GLU A 285 50.36 22.46 -34.33
N PRO A 286 50.37 23.53 -33.47
CA PRO A 286 49.88 23.43 -32.07
C PRO A 286 49.33 24.68 -31.33
N ALA A 287 48.58 24.37 -30.26
CA ALA A 287 48.43 25.02 -28.95
C ALA A 287 48.24 26.55 -28.84
N ARG A 288 47.06 26.98 -28.32
CA ARG A 288 46.92 28.10 -27.38
C ARG A 288 45.59 28.09 -26.63
N GLN A 289 45.68 28.25 -25.31
CA GLN A 289 44.58 28.59 -24.42
C GLN A 289 43.95 29.94 -24.81
N ALA A 290 42.62 30.03 -24.84
CA ALA A 290 41.89 31.28 -24.69
C ALA A 290 40.50 31.01 -24.10
N ALA A 291 40.21 31.76 -23.05
CA ALA A 291 38.92 31.85 -22.37
C ALA A 291 37.98 32.84 -23.09
N ALA A 292 36.72 32.86 -22.61
CA ALA A 292 35.57 33.69 -23.00
C ALA A 292 34.85 33.19 -24.26
N GLU A 293 33.52 33.17 -24.35
CA GLU A 293 32.52 34.09 -23.79
C GLU A 293 31.16 33.38 -23.80
N VAL A 294 30.45 33.37 -22.67
CA VAL A 294 29.11 32.79 -22.54
C VAL A 294 28.11 33.88 -22.90
N VAL A 295 27.24 33.61 -23.89
CA VAL A 295 26.06 34.43 -24.18
C VAL A 295 24.83 33.66 -23.73
N ASP A 296 24.14 34.24 -22.75
CA ASP A 296 22.98 33.73 -22.05
C ASP A 296 21.84 33.28 -22.98
N GLY A 297 21.39 32.04 -22.73
CA GLY A 297 20.10 31.53 -23.16
C GLY A 297 19.31 31.12 -21.92
N GLU A 298 18.36 31.96 -21.54
CA GLU A 298 17.44 31.86 -20.41
C GLU A 298 16.84 30.44 -20.25
N VAL A 299 17.27 29.75 -19.20
CA VAL A 299 16.68 28.49 -18.72
C VAL A 299 15.61 28.87 -17.70
N VAL A 300 14.37 28.43 -17.92
CA VAL A 300 13.34 28.46 -16.87
C VAL A 300 13.75 27.42 -15.82
N GLU A 301 14.50 27.88 -14.81
CA GLU A 301 14.94 27.05 -13.69
C GLU A 301 13.75 26.65 -12.83
N ASP A 302 13.64 25.35 -12.55
CA ASP A 302 12.78 24.83 -11.51
C ASP A 302 13.29 25.35 -10.15
N GLU A 303 12.56 26.31 -9.56
CA GLU A 303 12.95 27.01 -8.32
C GLU A 303 13.32 26.06 -7.17
N HIS A 304 12.73 24.87 -7.16
CA HIS A 304 13.05 23.82 -6.20
C HIS A 304 14.44 23.24 -6.40
N THR A 305 14.76 22.88 -7.65
CA THR A 305 16.08 22.38 -8.02
C THR A 305 17.17 23.40 -7.71
N THR A 306 16.92 24.68 -8.00
CA THR A 306 17.86 25.78 -7.65
C THR A 306 18.04 25.91 -6.14
N ALA A 307 16.96 25.87 -5.35
CA ALA A 307 17.05 25.97 -3.89
C ALA A 307 17.82 24.81 -3.25
N VAL A 308 17.63 23.57 -3.73
CA VAL A 308 18.38 22.39 -3.27
C VAL A 308 19.85 22.48 -3.66
N ALA A 309 20.15 22.94 -4.89
CA ALA A 309 21.52 23.13 -5.34
C ALA A 309 22.27 24.19 -4.51
N GLU A 310 21.62 25.33 -4.20
CA GLU A 310 22.19 26.37 -3.33
C GLU A 310 22.53 25.85 -1.92
N LEU A 311 21.65 25.03 -1.33
CA LEU A 311 21.87 24.43 -0.01
C LEU A 311 23.06 23.46 -0.01
N ARG A 312 23.13 22.58 -1.02
CA ARG A 312 24.22 21.61 -1.16
C ARG A 312 25.55 22.27 -1.52
N GLN A 313 25.53 23.35 -2.30
CA GLN A 313 26.73 24.15 -2.59
C GLN A 313 27.28 24.79 -1.31
N PHE A 314 26.42 25.41 -0.49
CA PHE A 314 26.83 25.96 0.80
C PHE A 314 27.45 24.89 1.71
N ALA A 315 26.84 23.70 1.77
CA ALA A 315 27.38 22.58 2.51
C ALA A 315 28.78 22.17 2.01
N ALA A 316 28.99 22.12 0.70
CA ALA A 316 30.29 21.80 0.12
C ALA A 316 31.36 22.86 0.47
N GLU A 317 31.02 24.15 0.41
CA GLU A 317 31.90 25.27 0.77
C GLU A 317 32.31 25.21 2.25
N HIS A 318 31.39 24.81 3.12
CA HIS A 318 31.58 24.73 4.57
C HIS A 318 31.95 23.33 5.08
N ARG A 319 32.22 22.37 4.17
CA ARG A 319 32.60 20.97 4.46
C ARG A 319 31.58 20.23 5.35
N ILE A 320 30.29 20.53 5.19
CA ILE A 320 29.19 19.81 5.82
C ILE A 320 28.93 18.56 4.98
N THR A 321 29.10 17.38 5.57
CA THR A 321 29.11 16.11 4.83
C THR A 321 27.73 15.46 4.68
N ASP A 322 26.73 15.85 5.47
CA ASP A 322 25.39 15.24 5.47
C ASP A 322 24.26 16.27 5.57
N ILE A 323 24.32 17.29 4.70
CA ILE A 323 23.37 18.41 4.70
C ILE A 323 21.92 17.96 4.47
N ASP A 324 21.71 16.86 3.74
CA ASP A 324 20.37 16.34 3.47
C ASP A 324 19.74 15.74 4.74
N ALA A 325 20.50 15.02 5.58
CA ALA A 325 20.01 14.52 6.86
C ALA A 325 19.83 15.63 7.91
N ASP A 326 20.72 16.63 7.91
CA ASP A 326 20.58 17.80 8.77
C ASP A 326 19.35 18.64 8.38
N ALA A 327 19.11 18.81 7.08
CA ALA A 327 17.93 19.47 6.56
C ALA A 327 16.65 18.68 6.87
N TYR A 328 16.67 17.35 6.77
CA TYR A 328 15.56 16.49 7.19
C TYR A 328 15.23 16.69 8.68
N THR A 329 16.25 16.80 9.52
CA THR A 329 16.08 17.02 10.97
C THR A 329 15.50 18.40 11.26
N ALA A 330 15.91 19.43 10.51
CA ALA A 330 15.44 20.80 10.68
C ALA A 330 14.03 21.05 10.10
N LEU A 331 13.71 20.42 8.96
CA LEU A 331 12.49 20.67 8.19
C LEU A 331 11.41 19.59 8.40
N GLY A 332 11.78 18.44 8.98
CA GLY A 332 10.86 17.34 9.32
C GLY A 332 10.40 16.48 8.15
N ALA A 333 10.98 16.67 6.96
CA ALA A 333 10.65 15.93 5.73
C ALA A 333 11.87 15.90 4.76
N PRO A 334 11.92 14.95 3.80
CA PRO A 334 12.95 14.91 2.77
C PRO A 334 12.93 16.18 1.90
N LEU A 335 14.08 16.63 1.41
CA LEU A 335 14.19 17.86 0.62
C LEU A 335 13.25 17.88 -0.59
N ASP A 336 13.06 16.73 -1.26
CA ASP A 336 12.15 16.58 -2.41
C ASP A 336 10.67 16.89 -2.08
N ASP A 337 10.28 16.81 -0.81
CA ASP A 337 8.90 17.04 -0.34
C ASP A 337 8.72 18.41 0.33
N VAL A 338 9.76 19.26 0.35
CA VAL A 338 9.76 20.57 1.03
C VAL A 338 9.72 21.72 0.03
N SER A 339 8.92 22.77 0.32
CA SER A 339 8.82 23.94 -0.56
C SER A 339 10.16 24.68 -0.72
N PRO A 340 10.48 25.25 -1.90
CA PRO A 340 11.72 25.99 -2.14
C PRO A 340 11.98 27.12 -1.13
N ASP A 341 10.93 27.82 -0.70
CA ASP A 341 11.02 28.90 0.30
C ASP A 341 11.51 28.42 1.67
N ALA A 342 11.09 27.24 2.10
CA ALA A 342 11.52 26.64 3.36
C ALA A 342 12.99 26.20 3.31
N ILE A 343 13.45 25.70 2.15
CA ILE A 343 14.85 25.35 1.90
C ILE A 343 15.73 26.62 1.94
N ARG A 344 15.30 27.70 1.28
CA ARG A 344 16.00 29.00 1.31
C ARG A 344 16.02 29.64 2.70
N ALA A 345 14.94 29.48 3.47
CA ALA A 345 14.89 29.96 4.86
C ALA A 345 15.90 29.23 5.76
N LEU A 346 16.04 27.90 5.61
CA LEU A 346 17.08 27.12 6.30
C LEU A 346 18.48 27.58 5.88
N LEU A 347 18.73 27.75 4.58
CA LEU A 347 20.01 28.25 4.07
C LEU A 347 20.38 29.63 4.64
N ALA A 348 19.41 30.54 4.78
CA ALA A 348 19.63 31.86 5.37
C ALA A 348 20.03 31.76 6.85
N GLN A 349 19.42 30.83 7.62
CA GLN A 349 19.79 30.59 9.01
C GLN A 349 21.21 30.03 9.14
N LEU A 350 21.59 29.08 8.28
CA LEU A 350 22.95 28.51 8.27
C LEU A 350 24.01 29.55 7.91
N ARG A 351 23.74 30.41 6.93
CA ARG A 351 24.62 31.54 6.56
C ARG A 351 24.79 32.52 7.73
N ALA A 352 23.70 32.87 8.41
CA ALA A 352 23.75 33.75 9.58
C ALA A 352 24.55 33.14 10.74
N SER A 353 24.44 31.83 10.95
CA SER A 353 25.18 31.11 12.00
C SER A 353 26.69 30.98 11.70
N THR A 354 27.11 31.14 10.45
CA THR A 354 28.52 30.98 10.05
C THR A 354 29.25 32.32 9.93
N ALA A 355 28.52 33.43 9.90
CA ALA A 355 29.05 34.79 9.88
C ALA A 355 29.26 35.39 11.29
N ALA A 356 28.78 34.71 12.34
CA ALA A 356 29.00 35.02 13.75
C ALA A 356 30.15 34.16 14.30
#